data_AF-A0A529Y713-F1
#
_entry.id   AF-A0A529Y713-F1
#
_cell.length_a   1.000
_cell.length_b   1.000
_cell.length_c   1.000
_cell.angle_alpha   90.00
_cell.angle_beta   90.00
_cell.angle_gamma   90.00
#
_symmetry.space_group_name_H-M   'P 1'
#
loop_
_entity.id
_entity.type
_entity.pdbx_description
1 polymer ?
#
loop_
_entity_poly.entity_id
_entity_poly.type
_entity_poly.pdbx_seq_one_letter_code
_entity_poly.pdbx_strand_id
1 'polypeptide(L)'
;MGRWISRLRLWPRSLTFRVIAFSTIWAILTLVVIFTLITTLYRQASERGFDSLLSAHLFNLIGSVGISDNGALTGAPDLGDLRFSEPNSGWYWSVEPASEGVHGEIHSSSMTTSLLSPSVAEVPFNANFQRSYSMEGIKGEQLEVFESEFVLDAKN
;
A
#
# COMPACT_ATOMS: atom_id res chain seq x y z
N MET A 1 31.79 62.47 25.11
CA MET A 1 32.24 61.18 24.54
C MET A 1 31.04 60.51 23.90
N GLY A 2 30.91 60.58 22.57
CA GLY A 2 29.72 60.13 21.86
C GLY A 2 29.72 58.62 21.60
N ARG A 3 28.53 58.01 21.61
CA ARG A 3 28.28 56.73 20.96
C ARG A 3 26.87 56.75 20.37
N TRP A 4 26.78 57.27 19.15
CA TRP A 4 25.58 57.23 18.33
C TRP A 4 25.31 55.78 17.94
N ILE A 5 24.17 55.24 18.38
CA ILE A 5 23.65 53.96 17.91
C ILE A 5 23.09 54.21 16.51
N SER A 6 23.80 53.71 15.51
CA SER A 6 23.37 53.68 14.12
C SER A 6 22.09 52.84 14.01
N ARG A 7 20.93 53.49 13.91
CA ARG A 7 19.68 52.82 13.56
C ARG A 7 19.88 52.12 12.21
N LEU A 8 19.70 50.80 12.16
CA LEU A 8 19.57 50.04 10.91
C LEU A 8 18.41 50.64 10.11
N ARG A 9 18.75 51.52 9.16
CA ARG A 9 17.82 52.04 8.17
C ARG A 9 17.80 51.08 6.98
N LEU A 10 17.26 49.88 7.18
CA LEU A 10 16.92 48.92 6.12
C LEU A 10 15.55 49.25 5.52
N TRP A 11 15.42 50.42 4.89
CA TRP A 11 14.25 50.70 4.06
C TRP A 11 14.68 51.24 2.70
N PRO A 12 14.86 50.35 1.70
CA PRO A 12 14.88 50.80 0.32
C PRO A 12 13.42 50.94 -0.12
N ARG A 13 12.92 52.18 -0.16
CA ARG A 13 11.72 52.54 -0.94
C ARG A 13 12.07 52.48 -2.44
N SER A 14 12.31 51.28 -2.97
CA SER A 14 12.59 51.08 -4.39
C SER A 14 11.48 50.22 -5.01
N LEU A 15 10.89 50.72 -6.10
CA LEU A 15 9.84 50.03 -6.86
C LEU A 15 10.30 48.61 -7.25
N THR A 16 11.57 48.47 -7.64
CA THR A 16 12.19 47.21 -8.03
C THR A 16 12.22 46.18 -6.90
N PHE A 17 12.50 46.59 -5.67
CA PHE A 17 12.51 45.66 -4.52
C PHE A 17 11.11 45.10 -4.24
N ARG A 18 10.08 45.95 -4.31
CA ARG A 18 8.68 45.51 -4.13
C ARG A 18 8.27 44.52 -5.22
N VAL A 19 8.64 44.78 -6.48
CA VAL A 19 8.33 43.90 -7.61
C VAL A 19 9.01 42.54 -7.46
N ILE A 20 10.31 42.52 -7.15
CA ILE A 20 11.06 41.26 -6.95
C ILE A 20 10.48 40.49 -5.77
N ALA A 21 10.26 41.13 -4.62
CA ALA A 21 9.69 40.46 -3.45
C ALA A 21 8.30 39.88 -3.74
N PHE A 22 7.44 40.61 -4.46
CA PHE A 22 6.11 40.14 -4.83
C PHE A 22 6.19 38.94 -5.79
N SER A 23 7.10 38.98 -6.77
CA SER A 23 7.33 37.86 -7.70
C SER A 23 7.87 36.63 -6.99
N THR A 24 8.82 36.79 -6.06
CA THR A 24 9.35 35.67 -5.26
C THR A 24 8.27 35.05 -4.37
N ILE A 25 7.45 35.87 -3.72
CA ILE A 25 6.34 35.37 -2.90
C ILE A 25 5.35 34.58 -3.78
N TRP A 26 5.00 35.11 -4.95
CA TRP A 26 4.15 34.40 -5.90
C TRP A 26 4.77 33.10 -6.41
N ALA A 27 6.07 33.09 -6.70
CA ALA A 27 6.78 31.88 -7.10
C ALA A 27 6.73 30.80 -6.01
N ILE A 28 6.98 31.18 -4.75
CA ILE A 28 6.88 30.26 -3.60
C ILE A 28 5.45 29.74 -3.45
N LEU A 29 4.45 30.62 -3.55
CA LEU A 29 3.04 30.23 -3.43
C LEU A 29 2.64 29.22 -4.52
N THR A 30 3.02 29.48 -5.78
CA THR A 30 2.80 28.55 -6.89
C THR A 30 3.52 27.22 -6.67
N LEU A 31 4.76 27.24 -6.16
CA LEU A 31 5.51 26.03 -5.85
C LEU A 31 4.82 25.18 -4.78
N VAL A 32 4.29 25.81 -3.73
CA VAL A 32 3.53 25.11 -2.68
C VAL A 32 2.27 24.47 -3.27
N VAL A 33 1.53 25.20 -4.12
CA VAL A 33 0.35 24.66 -4.80
C VAL A 33 0.71 23.45 -5.67
N ILE A 34 1.74 23.56 -6.50
CA ILE A 34 2.20 22.46 -7.36
C ILE A 34 2.66 21.26 -6.50
N PHE A 35 3.44 21.50 -5.46
CA PHE A 35 3.91 20.46 -4.54
C PHE A 35 2.74 19.70 -3.91
N THR A 36 1.75 20.43 -3.38
CA THR A 36 0.55 19.80 -2.78
C THR A 36 -0.25 19.02 -3.83
N LEU A 37 -0.43 19.58 -5.03
CA LEU A 37 -1.16 18.92 -6.10
C LEU A 37 -0.47 17.62 -6.55
N ILE A 38 0.83 17.66 -6.83
CA ILE A 38 1.59 16.47 -7.23
C ILE A 38 1.55 15.41 -6.14
N THR A 39 1.72 15.81 -4.87
CA THR A 39 1.69 14.88 -3.74
C THR A 39 0.33 14.19 -3.62
N THR A 40 -0.76 14.96 -3.71
CA THR A 40 -2.12 14.41 -3.61
C THR A 40 -2.46 13.48 -4.79
N LEU A 41 -2.11 13.88 -6.02
CA LEU A 41 -2.34 13.06 -7.20
C LEU A 41 -1.52 11.77 -7.17
N TYR A 42 -0.25 11.86 -6.78
CA TYR A 42 0.61 10.68 -6.63
C TYR A 42 0.05 9.72 -5.60
N ARG A 43 -0.35 10.21 -4.42
CA ARG A 43 -1.00 9.39 -3.39
C ARG A 43 -2.24 8.67 -3.91
N GLN A 44 -3.14 9.40 -4.56
CA GLN A 44 -4.37 8.83 -5.14
C GLN A 44 -4.12 7.84 -6.29
N ALA A 45 -3.10 8.10 -7.11
CA ALA A 45 -2.73 7.19 -8.20
C ALA A 45 -2.07 5.92 -7.65
N SER A 46 -1.22 6.05 -6.63
CA SER A 46 -0.56 4.94 -5.96
C SER A 46 -1.54 4.04 -5.24
N GLU A 47 -2.47 4.60 -4.47
CA GLU A 47 -3.50 3.84 -3.75
C GLU A 47 -4.36 3.03 -4.73
N ARG A 48 -4.91 3.68 -5.77
CA ARG A 48 -5.75 2.99 -6.78
C ARG A 48 -4.97 1.97 -7.60
N GLY A 49 -3.73 2.28 -7.96
CA GLY A 49 -2.87 1.35 -8.71
C GLY A 49 -2.52 0.12 -7.90
N PHE A 50 -2.23 0.30 -6.61
CA PHE A 50 -1.90 -0.78 -5.69
C PHE A 50 -3.11 -1.69 -5.44
N ASP A 51 -4.28 -1.12 -5.20
CA ASP A 51 -5.54 -1.88 -5.05
C ASP A 51 -5.84 -2.71 -6.31
N SER A 52 -5.66 -2.12 -7.49
CA SER A 52 -5.87 -2.83 -8.76
C SER A 52 -4.87 -3.95 -8.97
N LEU A 53 -3.61 -3.75 -8.59
CA LEU A 53 -2.57 -4.79 -8.68
C LEU A 53 -2.88 -5.94 -7.72
N LEU A 54 -3.15 -5.64 -6.44
CA LEU A 54 -3.48 -6.65 -5.44
C LEU A 54 -4.74 -7.44 -5.82
N SER A 55 -5.76 -6.74 -6.32
CA SER A 55 -6.98 -7.39 -6.83
C SER A 55 -6.66 -8.35 -7.97
N ALA A 56 -5.84 -7.95 -8.94
CA ALA A 56 -5.46 -8.81 -10.07
C ALA A 56 -4.68 -10.06 -9.61
N HIS A 57 -3.76 -9.90 -8.66
CA HIS A 57 -3.04 -11.03 -8.05
C HIS A 57 -3.99 -11.95 -7.30
N LEU A 58 -4.94 -11.39 -6.55
CA LEU A 58 -5.95 -12.14 -5.82
C LEU A 58 -6.87 -12.92 -6.76
N PHE A 59 -7.31 -12.33 -7.88
CA PHE A 59 -8.09 -13.05 -8.88
C PHE A 59 -7.28 -14.18 -9.54
N ASN A 60 -5.98 -13.98 -9.77
CA ASN A 60 -5.11 -15.05 -10.27
C ASN A 60 -4.99 -16.18 -9.23
N LEU A 61 -4.84 -15.86 -7.93
CA LEU A 61 -4.85 -16.85 -6.85
C LEU A 61 -6.15 -17.65 -6.81
N ILE A 62 -7.30 -16.97 -6.83
CA ILE A 62 -8.62 -17.64 -6.84
C ILE A 62 -8.78 -18.55 -8.06
N GLY A 63 -8.30 -18.12 -9.23
CA GLY A 63 -8.40 -18.91 -10.46
C GLY A 63 -7.40 -20.08 -10.57
N SER A 64 -6.33 -20.07 -9.77
CA SER A 64 -5.26 -21.08 -9.82
C SER A 64 -5.26 -22.07 -8.66
N VAL A 65 -6.10 -21.83 -7.65
CA VAL A 65 -6.31 -22.71 -6.51
C VAL A 65 -7.68 -23.39 -6.62
N GLY A 66 -7.70 -24.69 -6.36
CA GLY A 66 -8.90 -25.51 -6.27
C GLY A 66 -8.85 -26.44 -5.07
N ILE A 67 -9.91 -27.21 -4.89
CA ILE A 67 -10.03 -28.21 -3.83
C ILE A 67 -10.10 -29.58 -4.49
N SER A 68 -9.25 -30.52 -4.09
CA SER A 68 -9.32 -31.91 -4.58
C SER A 68 -10.45 -32.69 -3.90
N ASP A 69 -10.81 -33.86 -4.45
CA ASP A 69 -11.93 -34.69 -3.97
C ASP A 69 -11.85 -35.10 -2.48
N ASN A 70 -10.64 -35.09 -1.91
CA ASN A 70 -10.39 -35.37 -0.50
C ASN A 70 -10.47 -34.13 0.41
N GLY A 71 -10.74 -32.93 -0.13
CA GLY A 71 -10.78 -31.67 0.61
C GLY A 71 -9.44 -30.96 0.76
N ALA A 72 -8.37 -31.39 0.08
CA ALA A 72 -7.07 -30.70 0.15
C ALA A 72 -7.03 -29.48 -0.79
N LEU A 73 -6.43 -28.38 -0.34
CA LEU A 73 -6.08 -27.25 -1.21
C LEU A 73 -5.02 -27.70 -2.23
N THR A 74 -5.29 -27.45 -3.51
CA THR A 74 -4.38 -27.79 -4.61
C THR A 74 -4.28 -26.62 -5.57
N GLY A 75 -3.13 -26.48 -6.24
CA GLY A 75 -2.88 -25.38 -7.15
C GLY A 75 -1.41 -24.98 -7.14
N ALA A 76 -0.98 -24.30 -8.19
CA ALA A 76 0.36 -23.70 -8.26
C ALA A 76 0.21 -22.28 -8.81
N PRO A 77 -0.21 -21.32 -7.97
CA PRO A 77 -0.35 -19.94 -8.41
C PRO A 77 0.97 -19.37 -8.91
N ASP A 78 0.99 -18.95 -10.18
CA ASP A 78 2.09 -18.18 -10.74
C ASP A 78 1.64 -16.73 -10.92
N LEU A 79 2.15 -15.89 -10.03
CA LEU A 79 1.89 -14.46 -10.02
C LEU A 79 2.81 -13.70 -11.00
N GLY A 80 3.76 -14.38 -11.64
CA GLY A 80 4.67 -13.81 -12.65
C GLY A 80 5.70 -12.82 -12.10
N ASP A 81 5.62 -12.45 -10.82
CA ASP A 81 6.51 -11.52 -10.15
C ASP A 81 7.52 -12.27 -9.27
N LEU A 82 8.81 -12.10 -9.60
CA LEU A 82 9.94 -12.74 -8.91
C LEU A 82 10.01 -12.40 -7.42
N ARG A 83 9.40 -11.27 -7.00
CA ARG A 83 9.38 -10.88 -5.59
C ARG A 83 8.65 -11.90 -4.72
N PHE A 84 7.66 -12.63 -5.25
CA PHE A 84 7.01 -13.72 -4.51
C PHE A 84 7.89 -14.98 -4.38
N SER A 85 9.01 -15.04 -5.09
CA SER A 85 10.01 -16.11 -4.98
C SER A 85 11.24 -15.73 -4.16
N GLU A 86 11.45 -14.43 -3.91
CA GLU A 86 12.62 -13.94 -3.19
C GLU A 86 12.34 -13.90 -1.68
N PRO A 87 13.13 -14.61 -0.85
CA PRO A 87 12.93 -14.60 0.60
C PRO A 87 13.03 -13.19 1.18
N ASN A 88 12.02 -12.83 1.97
CA ASN A 88 11.92 -11.52 2.62
C ASN A 88 11.89 -10.31 1.66
N SER A 89 11.27 -10.48 0.50
CA SER A 89 11.02 -9.39 -0.46
C SER A 89 10.01 -8.35 0.04
N GLY A 90 9.26 -8.66 1.10
CA GLY A 90 8.08 -7.89 1.53
C GLY A 90 6.83 -8.18 0.70
N TRP A 91 6.88 -9.13 -0.24
CA TRP A 91 5.75 -9.56 -1.06
C TRP A 91 5.42 -11.00 -0.74
N TYR A 92 4.22 -11.22 -0.18
CA TYR A 92 3.78 -12.53 0.28
C TYR A 92 2.35 -12.77 -0.19
N TRP A 93 1.99 -14.04 -0.36
CA TRP A 93 0.61 -14.47 -0.51
C TRP A 93 0.44 -15.81 0.21
N SER A 94 -0.74 -16.02 0.79
CA SER A 94 -1.17 -17.31 1.33
C SER A 94 -2.62 -17.58 0.94
N VAL A 95 -2.97 -18.85 0.84
CA VAL A 95 -4.33 -19.35 0.70
C VAL A 95 -4.56 -20.36 1.80
N GLU A 96 -5.51 -20.03 2.65
CA GLU A 96 -5.82 -20.75 3.88
C GLU A 96 -7.29 -21.23 3.85
N PRO A 97 -7.58 -22.41 4.42
CA PRO A 97 -8.92 -22.94 4.47
C PRO A 97 -9.78 -22.18 5.50
N ALA A 98 -10.90 -21.62 5.04
CA ALA A 98 -11.85 -20.89 5.89
C ALA A 98 -12.99 -21.76 6.47
N SER A 99 -13.20 -22.97 5.95
CA SER A 99 -14.33 -23.84 6.31
C SER A 99 -13.90 -25.22 6.83
N GLU A 100 -14.73 -25.80 7.71
CA GLU A 100 -14.54 -27.16 8.18
C GLU A 100 -14.72 -28.15 7.01
N GLY A 101 -13.66 -28.90 6.71
CA GLY A 101 -13.63 -29.89 5.62
C GLY A 101 -12.58 -29.62 4.54
N VAL A 102 -12.04 -28.40 4.47
CA VAL A 102 -10.88 -28.06 3.62
C VAL A 102 -9.62 -28.04 4.47
N HIS A 103 -8.52 -28.60 3.96
CA HIS A 103 -7.25 -28.65 4.67
C HIS A 103 -6.04 -28.41 3.77
N GLY A 104 -4.91 -28.11 4.39
CA GLY A 104 -3.69 -27.68 3.70
C GLY A 104 -3.54 -26.16 3.72
N GLU A 105 -2.41 -25.68 3.24
CA GLU A 105 -2.08 -24.26 3.08
C GLU A 105 -1.17 -24.16 1.86
N ILE A 106 -1.38 -23.14 1.03
CA ILE A 106 -0.48 -22.83 -0.09
C ILE A 106 -0.02 -21.39 0.10
N HIS A 107 1.28 -21.15 0.07
CA HIS A 107 1.85 -19.81 0.20
C HIS A 107 3.02 -19.60 -0.77
N SER A 108 3.42 -18.34 -0.90
CA SER A 108 4.59 -17.93 -1.67
C SER A 108 5.88 -18.46 -1.04
N SER A 109 6.88 -18.81 -1.86
CA SER A 109 8.19 -19.23 -1.35
C SER A 109 8.98 -18.09 -0.67
N SER A 110 8.60 -16.84 -0.92
CA SER A 110 9.12 -15.68 -0.17
C SER A 110 8.70 -15.67 1.31
N MET A 111 7.57 -16.30 1.66
CA MET A 111 6.97 -16.32 2.99
C MET A 111 7.66 -17.39 3.85
N THR A 112 8.73 -17.00 4.54
CA THR A 112 9.53 -17.91 5.37
C THR A 112 8.92 -18.25 6.73
N THR A 113 7.86 -17.53 7.12
CA THR A 113 7.14 -17.68 8.39
C THR A 113 5.67 -17.32 8.16
N SER A 114 4.77 -18.02 8.86
CA SER A 114 3.33 -17.73 8.78
C SER A 114 3.01 -16.37 9.43
N LEU A 115 2.26 -15.54 8.70
CA LEU A 115 1.77 -14.25 9.14
C LEU A 115 0.34 -14.44 9.65
N LEU A 116 0.08 -14.09 10.92
CA LEU A 116 -1.23 -14.30 11.53
C LEU A 116 -2.20 -13.21 11.11
N SER A 117 -3.24 -13.61 10.37
CA SER A 117 -4.36 -12.73 10.02
C SER A 117 -5.18 -12.35 11.26
N PRO A 118 -5.63 -11.08 11.38
CA PRO A 118 -6.45 -10.63 12.49
C PRO A 118 -7.83 -11.28 12.45
N SER A 119 -8.48 -11.33 13.60
CA SER A 119 -9.81 -11.93 13.70
C SER A 119 -10.87 -11.11 12.94
N VAL A 120 -11.94 -11.75 12.48
CA VAL A 120 -13.08 -11.07 11.83
C VAL A 120 -13.76 -10.05 12.76
N ALA A 121 -13.64 -10.24 14.08
CA ALA A 121 -14.15 -9.30 15.07
C ALA A 121 -13.33 -7.99 15.15
N GLU A 122 -12.02 -8.06 14.90
CA GLU A 122 -11.14 -6.89 14.90
C GLU A 122 -11.19 -6.15 13.57
N VAL A 123 -11.13 -6.89 12.46
CA VAL A 123 -11.20 -6.33 11.10
C VAL A 123 -12.28 -7.07 10.32
N PRO A 124 -13.52 -6.53 10.26
CA PRO A 124 -14.62 -7.18 9.57
C PRO A 124 -14.46 -7.10 8.04
N PHE A 125 -14.95 -8.13 7.35
CA PHE A 125 -15.09 -8.10 5.90
C PHE A 125 -16.18 -7.12 5.46
N ASN A 126 -15.98 -6.51 4.30
CA ASN A 126 -17.00 -5.70 3.64
C ASN A 126 -18.05 -6.59 2.92
N ALA A 127 -19.03 -5.95 2.26
CA ALA A 127 -20.10 -6.65 1.54
C ALA A 127 -19.63 -7.56 0.39
N ASN A 128 -18.38 -7.39 -0.08
CA ASN A 128 -17.77 -8.20 -1.12
C ASN A 128 -16.85 -9.30 -0.55
N PHE A 129 -16.94 -9.59 0.76
CA PHE A 129 -16.05 -10.53 1.46
C PHE A 129 -14.56 -10.16 1.36
N GLN A 130 -14.27 -8.86 1.28
CA GLN A 130 -12.91 -8.32 1.19
C GLN A 130 -12.60 -7.45 2.42
N ARG A 131 -11.34 -7.45 2.84
CA ARG A 131 -10.82 -6.52 3.86
C ARG A 131 -9.38 -6.13 3.54
N SER A 132 -8.99 -4.95 4.02
CA SER A 132 -7.60 -4.51 4.01
C SER A 132 -7.19 -4.05 5.39
N TYR A 133 -5.93 -4.31 5.75
CA TYR A 133 -5.34 -3.91 7.01
C TYR A 133 -3.83 -3.84 6.89
N SER A 134 -3.21 -3.05 7.78
CA SER A 134 -1.76 -3.02 7.89
C SER A 134 -1.29 -3.96 9.01
N MET A 135 -0.20 -4.69 8.79
CA MET A 135 0.41 -5.56 9.79
C MET A 135 1.94 -5.50 9.73
N GLU A 136 2.59 -5.96 10.80
CA GLU A 136 4.05 -6.11 10.81
C GLU A 136 4.46 -7.39 10.07
N GLY A 137 5.39 -7.26 9.13
CA GLY A 137 5.93 -8.34 8.32
C GLY A 137 7.10 -9.06 8.96
N ILE A 138 7.68 -10.00 8.23
CA ILE A 138 8.69 -10.94 8.74
C ILE A 138 9.97 -10.24 9.20
N LYS A 139 10.33 -9.09 8.61
CA LYS A 139 11.50 -8.27 8.97
C LYS A 139 11.15 -7.00 9.74
N GLY A 140 9.94 -6.91 10.29
CA GLY A 140 9.46 -5.71 10.97
C GLY A 140 9.05 -4.58 10.01
N GLU A 141 8.87 -4.89 8.73
CA GLU A 141 8.29 -3.96 7.76
C GLU A 141 6.79 -3.78 8.00
N GLN A 142 6.23 -2.64 7.62
CA GLN A 142 4.78 -2.48 7.57
C GLN A 142 4.27 -3.01 6.24
N LEU A 143 3.43 -4.04 6.30
CA LEU A 143 2.76 -4.64 5.16
C LEU A 143 1.34 -4.11 5.06
N GLU A 144 0.90 -3.83 3.85
CA GLU A 144 -0.53 -3.64 3.55
C GLU A 144 -1.07 -4.95 3.01
N VAL A 145 -2.05 -5.51 3.71
CA VAL A 145 -2.65 -6.81 3.40
C VAL A 145 -4.01 -6.60 2.79
N PHE A 146 -4.29 -7.33 1.72
CA PHE A 146 -5.61 -7.39 1.10
C PHE A 146 -6.06 -8.85 1.07
N GLU A 147 -7.19 -9.11 1.73
CA GLU A 147 -7.69 -10.45 2.00
C GLU A 147 -9.12 -10.57 1.46
N SER A 148 -9.42 -11.72 0.85
CA SER A 148 -10.76 -12.05 0.38
C SER A 148 -11.11 -13.47 0.76
N GLU A 149 -12.33 -13.66 1.25
CA GLU A 149 -12.91 -14.99 1.45
C GLU A 149 -13.75 -15.37 0.22
N PHE A 150 -13.61 -16.62 -0.25
CA PHE A 150 -14.37 -17.11 -1.39
C PHE A 150 -14.84 -18.55 -1.15
N VAL A 151 -16.08 -18.85 -1.56
CA VAL A 151 -16.63 -20.19 -1.51
C VAL A 151 -16.41 -20.86 -2.86
N LEU A 152 -15.52 -21.84 -2.89
CA LEU A 152 -15.31 -22.69 -4.07
C LEU A 152 -16.43 -23.74 -4.13
N ASP A 153 -17.29 -23.67 -5.14
CA ASP A 153 -18.23 -24.75 -5.45
C ASP A 153 -17.47 -25.87 -6.16
N ALA A 154 -17.56 -27.10 -5.65
CA ALA A 154 -16.84 -28.28 -6.14
C ALA A 154 -17.37 -28.81 -7.50
N LYS A 155 -18.05 -27.97 -8.28
CA LYS A 155 -18.66 -28.32 -9.57
C LYS A 155 -18.06 -27.50 -10.70
N ASN A 156 -16.93 -27.99 -11.20
CA ASN A 156 -16.65 -28.02 -12.64
C ASN A 156 -15.78 -29.24 -12.96
#